data_AF-A0A0F9PSW1-F1
#
_entry.id   AF-A0A0F9PSW1-F1
#
_cell.length_a   1.000
_cell.length_b   1.000
_cell.length_c   1.000
_cell.angle_alpha   90.00
_cell.angle_beta   90.00
_cell.angle_gamma   90.00
#
_symmetry.space_group_name_H-M   'P 1'
#
loop_
_entity.id
_entity.type
_entity.pdbx_description
1 polymer ?
#
loop_
_entity_poly.entity_id
_entity_poly.type
_entity_poly.pdbx_seq_one_letter_code
_entity_poly.pdbx_strand_id
1 'polypeptide(L)'
;LWVTPQYYINITWAGQLLIDNRDLFSGRHVYKSFAGYASGQLKRMTKGNRQGHMGEKRKELIEQFGYDTKNAAHLMRLLRMGIEFLSTGELNIERHDAKELLEIKRGEWSLVKVKREAELLFSDHRQALINSPLPLAPDKEAINALCMAVVELAHKGH
;
A
#
# COMPACT_ATOMS: atom_id res chain seq x y z
N LEU A 1 -6.75 6.72 8.34
CA LEU A 1 -6.40 6.01 9.59
C LEU A 1 -4.91 6.12 9.90
N TRP A 2 -4.00 5.80 8.96
CA TRP A 2 -2.54 5.86 9.18
C TRP A 2 -1.84 7.11 8.61
N VAL A 3 -2.56 8.23 8.48
CA VAL A 3 -1.93 9.49 8.06
C VAL A 3 -1.40 10.19 9.30
N THR A 4 -0.23 10.81 9.20
CA THR A 4 0.42 11.47 10.33
C THR A 4 -0.39 12.70 10.76
N PRO A 5 -0.54 12.96 12.08
CA PRO A 5 -1.49 13.97 12.56
C PRO A 5 -1.35 15.38 11.97
N GLN A 6 -0.13 15.80 11.62
CA GLN A 6 0.13 17.10 11.00
C GLN A 6 -0.53 17.28 9.63
N TYR A 7 -0.99 16.22 8.98
CA TYR A 7 -1.67 16.26 7.69
C TYR A 7 -3.19 16.24 7.78
N TYR A 8 -3.76 16.18 8.99
CA TYR A 8 -5.20 16.27 9.16
C TYR A 8 -5.67 17.73 9.08
N ILE A 9 -6.47 18.05 8.06
CA ILE A 9 -7.09 19.38 7.89
C ILE A 9 -8.22 19.59 8.91
N ASN A 10 -8.99 18.53 9.20
CA ASN A 10 -10.04 18.50 10.21
C ASN A 10 -10.17 17.06 10.74
N ILE A 11 -10.31 16.90 12.06
CA ILE A 11 -10.63 15.63 12.71
C ILE A 11 -11.87 15.85 13.56
N THR A 12 -12.97 15.17 13.21
CA THR A 12 -14.13 15.09 14.08
C THR A 12 -13.89 14.04 15.17
N TRP A 13 -14.65 14.10 16.26
CA TRP A 13 -14.58 13.08 17.30
C TRP A 13 -14.80 11.66 16.73
N ALA A 14 -15.68 11.50 15.73
CA ALA A 14 -15.93 10.22 15.06
C ALA A 14 -14.69 9.77 14.27
N GLY A 15 -14.01 10.71 13.60
CA GLY A 15 -12.74 10.44 12.93
C GLY A 15 -11.64 10.01 13.91
N GLN A 16 -11.56 10.65 15.08
CA GLN A 16 -10.63 10.28 16.14
C GLN A 16 -10.91 8.87 16.65
N LEU A 17 -12.19 8.54 16.90
CA LEU A 17 -12.58 7.21 17.35
C LEU A 17 -12.19 6.11 16.36
N LEU A 18 -12.30 6.37 15.05
CA LEU A 18 -11.82 5.45 14.01
C LEU A 18 -10.29 5.30 14.00
N ILE A 19 -9.56 6.39 14.24
CA ILE A 19 -8.09 6.37 14.32
C ILE A 19 -7.62 5.57 15.53
N ASP A 20 -8.26 5.76 16.68
CA ASP A 20 -7.93 5.07 17.94
C ASP A 20 -8.21 3.56 17.86
N ASN A 21 -9.17 3.15 17.03
CA ASN A 21 -9.57 1.75 16.83
C ASN A 21 -9.12 1.17 15.48
N ARG A 22 -8.15 1.80 14.81
CA ARG A 22 -7.72 1.41 13.45
C ARG A 22 -7.25 -0.04 13.34
N ASP A 23 -6.72 -0.60 14.43
CA ASP A 23 -6.21 -1.96 14.47
C ASP A 23 -7.31 -3.01 14.32
N LEU A 24 -8.57 -2.67 14.62
CA LEU A 24 -9.71 -3.54 14.36
C LEU A 24 -9.85 -3.91 12.88
N PHE A 25 -9.36 -3.04 11.99
CA PHE A 25 -9.39 -3.24 10.54
C PHE A 25 -8.15 -3.99 10.01
N SER A 26 -7.16 -4.23 10.86
CA SER A 26 -5.90 -4.88 10.50
C SER A 26 -6.06 -6.40 10.46
N GLY A 27 -5.36 -7.04 9.52
CA GLY A 27 -5.36 -8.50 9.44
C GLY A 27 -4.54 -9.03 8.27
N ARG A 28 -4.20 -10.32 8.33
CA ARG A 28 -3.44 -11.04 7.28
C ARG A 28 -4.13 -11.03 5.91
N HIS A 29 -5.44 -10.84 5.86
CA HIS A 29 -6.20 -10.66 4.61
C HIS A 29 -5.63 -9.56 3.70
N VAL A 30 -4.98 -8.53 4.27
CA VAL A 30 -4.37 -7.40 3.55
C VAL A 30 -3.25 -7.84 2.59
N TYR A 31 -2.61 -8.99 2.85
CA TYR A 31 -1.64 -9.59 1.93
C TYR A 31 -2.18 -9.70 0.50
N LYS A 32 -3.44 -10.15 0.33
CA LYS A 32 -4.02 -10.37 -1.00
C LYS A 32 -4.14 -9.06 -1.78
N SER A 33 -4.49 -7.97 -1.09
CA SER A 33 -4.59 -6.64 -1.68
C SER A 33 -3.22 -6.18 -2.17
N PHE A 34 -2.20 -6.14 -1.30
CA PHE A 34 -0.85 -5.70 -1.70
C PHE A 34 -0.27 -6.58 -2.81
N ALA A 35 -0.33 -7.92 -2.66
CA ALA A 35 0.19 -8.85 -3.65
C ALA A 35 -0.53 -8.73 -5.00
N GLY A 36 -1.85 -8.56 -5.00
CA GLY A 36 -2.65 -8.38 -6.20
C GLY A 36 -2.29 -7.10 -6.94
N TYR A 37 -2.22 -5.96 -6.24
CA TYR A 37 -1.83 -4.69 -6.84
C TYR A 37 -0.38 -4.72 -7.34
N ALA A 38 0.56 -5.27 -6.55
CA ALA A 38 1.96 -5.45 -6.94
C ALA A 38 2.07 -6.30 -8.21
N SER A 39 1.39 -7.44 -8.27
CA SER A 39 1.36 -8.30 -9.47
C SER A 39 0.84 -7.54 -10.70
N GLY A 40 -0.19 -6.70 -10.51
CA GLY A 40 -0.69 -5.81 -11.54
C GLY A 40 0.36 -4.78 -12.00
N GLN A 41 1.14 -4.20 -11.08
CA GLN A 41 2.23 -3.28 -11.43
C GLN A 41 3.31 -3.99 -12.25
N LEU A 42 3.75 -5.18 -11.82
CA LEU A 42 4.75 -5.98 -12.53
C LEU A 42 4.30 -6.33 -13.97
N LYS A 43 3.03 -6.71 -14.13
CA LYS A 43 2.45 -7.01 -15.46
C LYS A 43 2.42 -5.78 -16.37
N ARG A 44 1.99 -4.62 -15.85
CA ARG A 44 1.96 -3.37 -16.63
C ARG A 44 3.36 -2.86 -16.95
N MET A 45 4.30 -3.03 -16.02
CA MET A 45 5.71 -2.68 -16.19
C MET A 45 6.35 -3.38 -17.38
N THR A 46 6.04 -4.66 -17.58
CA THR A 46 6.68 -5.52 -18.59
C THR A 46 5.94 -5.58 -19.92
N LYS A 47 4.60 -5.50 -19.92
CA LYS A 47 3.79 -5.67 -21.14
C LYS A 47 3.33 -4.35 -21.76
N GLY A 48 3.56 -3.22 -21.08
CA GLY A 48 2.99 -1.92 -21.42
C GLY A 48 1.47 -1.89 -21.17
N ASN A 49 0.92 -0.71 -20.93
CA ASN A 49 -0.53 -0.53 -20.81
C ASN A 49 -1.17 -0.58 -22.21
N ARG A 50 -1.57 -1.77 -22.66
CA ARG A 50 -2.20 -1.97 -23.99
C ARG A 50 -3.70 -1.65 -24.04
N GLN A 51 -4.33 -1.34 -22.90
CA GLN A 51 -5.80 -1.29 -22.76
C GLN A 51 -6.34 0.09 -22.35
N GLY A 52 -5.56 1.16 -22.49
CA GLY A 52 -6.07 2.52 -22.20
C GLY A 52 -5.21 3.63 -22.79
N HIS A 53 -5.72 4.85 -22.77
CA HIS A 53 -5.00 6.06 -23.16
C HIS A 53 -3.76 6.22 -22.25
N MET A 54 -2.59 5.82 -22.75
CA MET A 54 -1.33 5.98 -22.04
C MET A 54 -0.84 7.42 -22.30
N GLY A 55 -0.72 8.23 -21.24
CA GLY A 55 -0.23 9.60 -21.37
C GLY A 55 1.19 9.65 -21.95
N GLU A 56 1.48 10.69 -22.75
CA GLU A 56 2.72 10.84 -23.54
C GLU A 56 3.99 10.65 -22.69
N LYS A 57 4.07 11.31 -21.53
CA LYS A 57 5.17 11.16 -20.57
C LYS A 57 5.49 9.71 -20.20
N ARG A 58 4.47 8.84 -20.19
CA ARG A 58 4.66 7.43 -19.85
C ARG A 58 5.19 6.61 -21.02
N LYS A 59 4.85 6.99 -22.26
CA LYS A 59 5.42 6.40 -23.47
C LYS A 59 6.91 6.77 -23.57
N GLU A 60 7.23 8.05 -23.38
CA GLU A 60 8.62 8.56 -23.37
C GLU A 60 9.50 7.79 -22.39
N LEU A 61 9.04 7.56 -21.16
CA LEU A 61 9.79 6.77 -20.17
C LEU A 61 10.03 5.32 -20.62
N ILE A 62 9.04 4.69 -21.25
CA ILE A 62 9.19 3.31 -21.74
C ILE A 62 10.15 3.27 -22.92
N GLU A 63 10.08 4.24 -23.84
CA GLU A 63 11.00 4.36 -24.97
C GLU A 63 12.43 4.61 -24.49
N GLN A 64 12.62 5.46 -23.48
CA GLN A 64 13.93 5.79 -22.93
C GLN A 64 14.57 4.64 -22.14
N PHE A 65 13.80 3.95 -21.28
CA PHE A 65 14.36 2.99 -20.32
C PHE A 65 14.02 1.52 -20.64
N GLY A 66 13.16 1.27 -21.63
CA GLY A 66 12.73 -0.07 -22.04
C GLY A 66 11.66 -0.71 -21.14
N TYR A 67 11.14 0.02 -20.14
CA TYR A 67 10.06 -0.43 -19.25
C TYR A 67 9.40 0.75 -18.50
N ASP A 68 8.24 0.51 -17.87
CA ASP A 68 7.52 1.55 -17.12
C ASP A 68 8.10 1.76 -15.71
N THR A 69 9.04 2.69 -15.58
CA THR A 69 9.74 3.04 -14.32
C THR A 69 8.80 3.50 -13.20
N LYS A 70 7.65 4.10 -13.55
CA LYS A 70 6.63 4.49 -12.58
C LYS A 70 5.94 3.26 -11.97
N ASN A 71 5.57 2.27 -12.78
CA ASN A 71 5.02 1.02 -12.24
C ASN A 71 6.07 0.27 -11.40
N ALA A 72 7.35 0.32 -11.77
CA ALA A 72 8.43 -0.26 -10.98
C ALA A 72 8.54 0.37 -9.58
N ALA A 73 8.54 1.70 -9.48
CA ALA A 73 8.57 2.37 -8.19
C ALA A 73 7.33 2.04 -7.34
N HIS A 74 6.15 1.98 -7.96
CA HIS A 74 4.92 1.58 -7.25
C HIS A 74 4.94 0.13 -6.79
N LEU A 75 5.51 -0.78 -7.59
CA LEU A 75 5.69 -2.19 -7.23
C LEU A 75 6.52 -2.32 -5.96
N MET A 76 7.70 -1.69 -5.90
CA MET A 76 8.58 -1.74 -4.73
C MET A 76 7.90 -1.18 -3.50
N ARG A 77 7.29 0.01 -3.63
CA ARG A 77 6.57 0.66 -2.53
C ARG A 77 5.46 -0.24 -1.98
N LEU A 78 4.65 -0.85 -2.84
CA LEU A 78 3.56 -1.74 -2.41
C LEU A 78 4.09 -2.95 -1.63
N LEU A 79 5.12 -3.62 -2.14
CA LEU A 79 5.66 -4.81 -1.48
C LEU A 79 6.30 -4.47 -0.13
N ARG A 80 7.13 -3.42 -0.07
CA ARG A 80 7.79 -2.99 1.18
C ARG A 80 6.79 -2.56 2.24
N MET A 81 5.80 -1.75 1.86
CA MET A 81 4.71 -1.37 2.78
C MET A 81 3.90 -2.58 3.24
N GLY A 82 3.61 -3.53 2.33
CA GLY A 82 2.92 -4.77 2.68
C GLY A 82 3.71 -5.63 3.67
N ILE A 83 5.03 -5.75 3.48
CA ILE A 83 5.94 -6.48 4.39
C ILE A 83 5.93 -5.84 5.77
N GLU A 84 6.13 -4.52 5.85
CA GLU A 84 6.13 -3.78 7.12
C GLU A 84 4.79 -3.92 7.85
N PHE A 85 3.68 -3.74 7.14
CA PHE A 85 2.34 -3.85 7.70
C PHE A 85 2.07 -5.27 8.22
N LEU A 86 2.41 -6.30 7.45
CA LEU A 86 2.24 -7.69 7.90
C LEU A 86 3.14 -8.02 9.09
N SER A 87 4.30 -7.36 9.23
CA SER A 87 5.24 -7.62 10.32
C SER A 87 4.89 -6.88 11.60
N THR A 88 4.25 -5.72 11.51
CA THR A 88 4.09 -4.78 12.64
C THR A 88 2.66 -4.37 12.93
N GLY A 89 1.74 -4.52 11.98
CA GLY A 89 0.41 -3.92 12.02
C GLY A 89 0.36 -2.42 11.71
N GLU A 90 1.51 -1.79 11.49
CA GLU A 90 1.62 -0.36 11.25
C GLU A 90 1.90 -0.04 9.79
N LEU A 91 1.14 0.90 9.24
CA LEU A 91 1.26 1.30 7.85
C LEU A 91 2.06 2.59 7.71
N ASN A 92 3.35 2.47 7.35
CA ASN A 92 4.23 3.62 7.15
C ASN A 92 3.96 4.31 5.80
N ILE A 93 3.11 5.34 5.83
CA ILE A 93 2.76 6.15 4.64
C ILE A 93 3.92 7.05 4.21
N GLU A 94 4.59 7.68 5.18
CA GLU A 94 5.83 8.42 4.98
C GLU A 94 6.97 7.43 4.81
N ARG A 95 7.57 7.44 3.62
CA ARG A 95 8.54 6.42 3.22
C ARG A 95 9.96 6.88 3.55
N HIS A 96 10.61 6.17 4.46
CA HIS A 96 12.03 6.36 4.75
C HIS A 96 12.91 6.01 3.52
N ASP A 97 12.43 5.12 2.64
CA ASP A 97 13.08 4.74 1.38
C ASP A 97 12.66 5.60 0.17
N ALA A 98 12.09 6.80 0.40
CA ALA A 98 11.62 7.69 -0.67
C ALA A 98 12.69 8.04 -1.71
N LYS A 99 13.96 8.19 -1.29
CA LYS A 99 15.08 8.46 -2.19
C LYS A 99 15.24 7.34 -3.22
N GLU A 100 15.36 6.10 -2.78
CA GLU A 100 15.52 4.95 -3.67
C GLU A 100 14.30 4.73 -4.57
N LEU A 101 13.09 4.94 -4.04
CA LEU A 101 11.87 4.91 -4.86
C LEU A 101 11.88 5.96 -5.97
N LEU A 102 12.48 7.14 -5.74
CA LEU A 102 12.66 8.17 -6.76
C LEU A 102 13.73 7.78 -7.79
N GLU A 103 14.84 7.16 -7.37
CA GLU A 103 15.88 6.63 -8.27
C GLU A 103 15.28 5.60 -9.25
N ILE A 104 14.48 4.67 -8.73
CA ILE A 104 13.74 3.69 -9.56
C ILE A 104 12.79 4.41 -10.52
N LYS A 105 12.03 5.38 -10.03
CA LYS A 105 11.07 6.15 -10.83
C LYS A 105 11.77 6.96 -11.95
N ARG A 106 13.00 7.42 -11.71
CA ARG A 106 13.84 8.14 -12.67
C ARG A 106 14.57 7.22 -13.66
N GLY A 107 14.43 5.90 -13.53
CA GLY A 107 15.05 4.93 -14.42
C GLY A 107 16.53 4.65 -14.13
N GLU A 108 17.02 5.03 -12.95
CA GLU A 108 18.40 4.78 -12.52
C GLU A 108 18.67 3.29 -12.25
N TRP A 109 17.60 2.50 -12.08
CA TRP A 109 17.68 1.05 -11.98
C TRP A 109 17.42 0.39 -13.32
N SER A 110 18.22 -0.63 -13.66
CA SER A 110 17.94 -1.46 -14.83
C SER A 110 16.72 -2.35 -14.62
N LEU A 111 16.04 -2.72 -15.72
CA LEU A 111 14.91 -3.67 -15.67
C LEU A 111 15.28 -4.99 -14.99
N VAL A 112 16.51 -5.48 -15.22
CA VAL A 112 17.02 -6.72 -14.60
C VAL A 112 17.10 -6.56 -13.08
N LYS A 113 17.66 -5.45 -12.60
CA LYS A 113 17.75 -5.15 -11.16
C LYS A 113 16.36 -5.06 -10.54
N VAL A 114 15.43 -4.33 -11.17
CA VAL A 114 14.04 -4.19 -10.71
C VAL A 114 13.33 -5.54 -10.62
N LYS A 115 13.46 -6.40 -11.64
CA LYS A 115 12.82 -7.73 -11.61
C LYS A 115 13.35 -8.62 -10.50
N ARG A 116 14.68 -8.67 -10.35
CA ARG A 116 15.33 -9.44 -9.28
C ARG A 116 14.86 -8.98 -7.91
N GLU A 117 14.86 -7.67 -7.66
CA GLU A 117 14.42 -7.11 -6.39
C GLU A 117 12.93 -7.41 -6.12
N ALA A 118 12.09 -7.30 -7.15
CA ALA A 118 10.67 -7.62 -7.01
C ALA A 118 10.45 -9.09 -6.64
N GLU A 119 11.19 -10.03 -7.22
CA GLU A 119 11.11 -11.45 -6.89
C GLU A 119 11.48 -11.73 -5.43
N LEU A 120 12.54 -11.10 -4.93
CA LEU A 120 12.94 -11.17 -3.51
C LEU A 120 11.83 -10.63 -2.61
N LEU A 121 11.34 -9.42 -2.89
CA LEU A 121 10.27 -8.79 -2.11
C LEU A 121 8.95 -9.56 -2.15
N PHE A 122 8.61 -10.23 -3.25
CA PHE A 122 7.45 -11.13 -3.29
C PHE A 122 7.64 -12.34 -2.37
N SER A 123 8.86 -12.86 -2.28
CA SER A 123 9.21 -13.92 -1.33
C SER A 123 9.11 -13.45 0.11
N ASP A 124 9.69 -12.29 0.40
CA ASP A 124 9.67 -11.70 1.75
C ASP A 124 8.23 -11.35 2.17
N HIS A 125 7.40 -10.86 1.26
CA HIS A 125 5.98 -10.59 1.52
C HIS A 125 5.20 -11.87 1.86
N ARG A 126 5.54 -13.01 1.24
CA ARG A 126 4.98 -14.32 1.64
C ARG A 126 5.47 -14.73 3.02
N GLN A 127 6.75 -14.54 3.32
CA GLN A 127 7.31 -14.88 4.62
C GLN A 127 6.71 -14.01 5.75
N ALA A 128 6.51 -12.73 5.49
CA ALA A 128 5.87 -11.80 6.41
C ALA A 128 4.42 -12.23 6.71
N LEU A 129 3.66 -12.72 5.73
CA LEU A 129 2.33 -13.28 5.95
C LEU A 129 2.36 -14.49 6.92
N ILE A 130 3.32 -15.39 6.73
CA ILE A 130 3.46 -16.62 7.54
C ILE A 130 3.78 -16.25 8.99
N ASN A 131 4.70 -15.30 9.19
CA ASN A 131 5.20 -14.89 10.50
C ASN A 131 4.39 -13.75 11.15
N SER A 132 3.31 -13.30 10.49
CA SER A 132 2.58 -12.10 10.90
C SER A 132 1.91 -12.28 12.28
N PRO A 133 2.04 -11.30 13.19
CA PRO A 133 1.29 -11.28 14.45
C PRO A 133 -0.19 -10.90 14.25
N LEU A 134 -0.58 -10.46 13.04
CA LEU A 134 -1.92 -9.99 12.78
C LEU A 134 -2.97 -11.12 12.78
N PRO A 135 -4.21 -10.82 13.19
CA PRO A 135 -5.30 -11.78 13.09
C PRO A 135 -5.54 -12.19 11.64
N LEU A 136 -6.21 -13.33 11.41
CA LEU A 136 -6.51 -13.79 10.06
C LEU A 136 -7.37 -12.77 9.28
N ALA A 137 -8.36 -12.21 9.96
CA ALA A 137 -9.31 -11.26 9.42
C ALA A 137 -9.63 -10.18 10.47
N PRO A 138 -10.17 -9.02 10.04
CA PRO A 138 -10.68 -8.00 10.95
C PRO A 138 -11.80 -8.55 11.86
N ASP A 139 -11.89 -8.03 13.08
CA ASP A 139 -12.98 -8.35 14.01
C ASP A 139 -14.23 -7.58 13.57
N LYS A 140 -15.12 -8.28 12.85
CA LYS A 140 -16.31 -7.66 12.24
C LYS A 140 -17.32 -7.22 13.28
N GLU A 141 -17.45 -7.99 14.35
CA GLU A 141 -18.33 -7.70 15.47
C GLU A 141 -17.89 -6.41 16.19
N ALA A 142 -16.58 -6.28 16.49
CA ALA A 142 -16.02 -5.07 17.07
C ALA A 142 -16.13 -3.86 16.14
N ILE A 143 -15.86 -4.03 14.84
CA ILE A 143 -16.05 -2.96 13.85
C ILE A 143 -17.52 -2.52 13.80
N ASN A 144 -18.46 -3.46 13.83
CA ASN A 144 -19.88 -3.13 13.80
C ASN A 144 -20.31 -2.37 15.08
N ALA A 145 -19.83 -2.80 16.25
CA ALA A 145 -20.07 -2.09 17.51
C ALA A 145 -19.51 -0.66 17.47
N LEU A 146 -18.31 -0.48 16.90
CA LEU A 146 -17.70 0.85 16.69
C LEU A 146 -18.58 1.73 15.77
N CYS A 147 -19.05 1.18 14.65
CA CYS A 147 -19.95 1.90 13.74
C CYS A 147 -21.25 2.33 14.42
N MET A 148 -21.86 1.45 15.22
CA MET A 148 -23.07 1.76 15.97
C MET A 148 -22.83 2.88 16.99
N ALA A 149 -21.71 2.83 17.74
CA ALA A 149 -21.35 3.87 18.69
C ALA A 149 -21.15 5.24 18.01
N VAL A 150 -20.53 5.27 16.82
CA VAL A 150 -20.40 6.50 16.02
C VAL A 150 -21.77 7.05 15.60
N VAL A 151 -22.70 6.19 15.18
CA VAL A 151 -24.04 6.66 14.76
C VAL A 151 -24.85 7.18 15.94
N GLU A 152 -24.81 6.49 17.09
CA GLU A 152 -25.52 6.91 18.31
C GLU A 152 -25.03 8.25 18.84
N LEU A 153 -23.71 8.45 18.91
CA LEU A 153 -23.12 9.70 19.38
C LEU A 153 -23.39 10.86 18.40
N ALA A 154 -23.45 10.59 17.09
CA ALA A 154 -23.88 11.59 16.11
C ALA A 154 -25.35 11.99 16.28
N HIS A 155 -26.23 11.05 16.64
CA HIS A 155 -27.65 11.33 16.91
C HIS A 155 -27.89 12.08 18.21
N LYS A 156 -27.11 11.80 19.27
CA LYS A 156 -27.24 12.46 20.59
C LYS A 156 -26.58 13.84 20.66
N GLY A 157 -25.81 14.21 19.63
CA GLY A 157 -25.11 15.50 19.53
C GLY A 157 -25.90 16.63 18.85
N HIS A 158 -27.22 16.47 18.70
CA HIS A 158 -28.16 17.47 18.19
C HIS A 158 -29.15 17.90 19.26
#